data_AF-A0A7S3SUV2-F1
#
_entry.id   AF-A0A7S3SUV2-F1
#
_cell.length_a   1.000
_cell.length_b   1.000
_cell.length_c   1.000
_cell.angle_alpha   90.00
_cell.angle_beta   90.00
_cell.angle_gamma   90.00
#
_symmetry.space_group_name_H-M   'P 1'
#
loop_
_entity.id
_entity.type
_entity.pdbx_description
1 polymer ?
#
loop_
_entity_poly.entity_id
_entity_poly.type
_entity_poly.pdbx_seq_one_letter_code
_entity_poly.pdbx_strand_id
1 'polypeptide(L)'
;TLGLPASPSAVPRARSGHSVANMSRLLSLQTYHPQSLLHDKFLNKGTAFTAVEREELGVRGLMPPRAETLERQAEREILHVRGEPSALHKYTYLMGLYGRNRTLFFRVLHDNLVELLPIVYTPTVGEACQK
;
A
#
# COMPACT_ATOMS: atom_id res chain seq x y z
N THR A 1 -36.92 24.17 18.90
CA THR A 1 -35.65 24.69 18.37
C THR A 1 -34.58 23.63 18.52
N LEU A 2 -34.18 23.03 17.38
CA LEU A 2 -32.93 22.33 17.04
C LEU A 2 -33.27 21.18 16.06
N GLY A 3 -33.41 21.56 14.79
CA GLY A 3 -33.33 20.61 13.68
C GLY A 3 -31.86 20.32 13.38
N LEU A 4 -31.50 19.05 13.37
CA LEU A 4 -30.23 18.57 12.83
C LEU A 4 -30.20 18.80 11.31
N PRO A 5 -29.12 19.35 10.72
CA PRO A 5 -28.88 19.21 9.30
C PRO A 5 -27.89 18.07 9.01
N ALA A 6 -28.24 17.36 7.94
CA ALA A 6 -27.68 16.12 7.43
C ALA A 6 -26.19 16.17 7.04
N SER A 7 -25.52 15.04 7.25
CA SER A 7 -24.22 14.70 6.67
C SER A 7 -24.31 14.53 5.15
N PRO A 8 -23.46 15.18 4.34
CA PRO A 8 -23.32 14.81 2.93
C PRO A 8 -22.19 13.79 2.78
N SER A 9 -22.58 12.52 2.78
CA SER A 9 -21.83 11.44 2.12
C SER A 9 -21.91 11.66 0.61
N ALA A 10 -20.79 12.02 -0.03
CA ALA A 10 -20.67 11.98 -1.48
C ALA A 10 -19.23 11.63 -1.88
N VAL A 11 -18.97 10.34 -2.10
CA VAL A 11 -17.75 9.86 -2.74
C VAL A 11 -17.91 10.04 -4.26
N PRO A 12 -17.08 10.83 -4.95
CA PRO A 12 -17.18 10.97 -6.40
C PRO A 12 -16.48 9.79 -7.10
N ARG A 13 -17.18 9.22 -8.07
CA ARG A 13 -16.75 8.12 -8.94
C ARG A 13 -15.55 8.54 -9.81
N ALA A 14 -14.42 7.82 -9.69
CA ALA A 14 -13.24 8.04 -10.52
C ALA A 14 -13.50 7.64 -11.99
N ARG A 15 -13.27 8.57 -12.93
CA ARG A 15 -13.15 8.29 -14.37
C ARG A 15 -11.67 8.13 -14.75
N SER A 16 -11.43 7.17 -15.63
CA SER A 16 -10.13 6.69 -16.11
C SER A 16 -9.32 7.74 -16.89
N GLY A 17 -8.05 7.87 -16.54
CA GLY A 17 -7.06 8.70 -17.26
C GLY A 17 -5.83 8.99 -16.40
N HIS A 18 -4.90 8.03 -16.28
CA HIS A 18 -3.75 8.13 -15.38
C HIS A 18 -2.53 8.78 -16.05
N SER A 19 -2.37 10.09 -15.85
CA SER A 19 -1.05 10.74 -15.87
C SER A 19 -0.66 11.05 -14.42
N VAL A 20 0.48 10.51 -13.99
CA VAL A 20 1.01 10.58 -12.62
C VAL A 20 1.19 12.04 -12.15
N ALA A 21 1.39 12.98 -13.09
CA ALA A 21 1.51 14.41 -12.83
C ALA A 21 0.24 15.05 -12.23
N ASN A 22 -0.95 14.47 -12.45
CA ASN A 22 -2.19 15.01 -11.89
C ASN A 22 -2.45 14.56 -10.45
N MET A 23 -1.75 13.53 -9.94
CA MET A 23 -2.00 13.02 -8.59
C MET A 23 -1.47 13.97 -7.51
N SER A 24 -0.27 14.53 -7.70
CA SER A 24 0.31 15.53 -6.78
C SER A 24 -0.56 16.78 -6.68
N ARG A 25 -1.18 17.21 -7.80
CA ARG A 25 -2.06 18.37 -7.86
C ARG A 25 -3.44 18.14 -7.23
N LEU A 26 -3.93 16.90 -7.25
CA LEU A 26 -5.19 16.54 -6.59
C LEU A 26 -4.98 16.33 -5.07
N LEU A 27 -3.85 15.75 -4.67
CA LEU A 27 -3.46 15.63 -3.26
C LEU A 27 -3.15 16.99 -2.62
N SER A 28 -2.67 17.98 -3.38
CA SER A 28 -2.47 19.34 -2.86
C SER A 28 -3.77 20.09 -2.54
N LEU A 29 -4.93 19.65 -3.07
CA LEU A 29 -6.23 20.29 -2.84
C LEU A 29 -7.05 19.62 -1.72
N GLN A 30 -6.69 18.40 -1.33
CA GLN A 30 -7.18 17.74 -0.12
C GLN A 30 -6.00 17.59 0.84
N THR A 31 -5.85 18.51 1.80
CA THR A 31 -4.77 18.52 2.79
C THR A 31 -4.73 17.20 3.57
N TYR A 32 -4.07 16.18 3.03
CA TYR A 32 -3.85 14.92 3.71
C TYR A 32 -2.81 15.16 4.79
N HIS A 33 -3.14 14.82 6.04
CA HIS A 33 -2.12 14.84 7.09
C HIS A 33 -1.00 13.85 6.71
N PRO A 34 0.29 14.21 6.79
CA PRO A 34 1.39 13.37 6.30
C PRO A 34 1.36 11.94 6.86
N GLN A 35 0.98 11.77 8.13
CA GLN A 35 0.84 10.44 8.74
C GLN A 35 -0.31 9.64 8.12
N SER A 36 -1.45 10.28 7.81
CA SER A 36 -2.60 9.62 7.18
C SER A 36 -2.24 9.08 5.80
N LEU A 37 -1.38 9.78 5.05
CA LEU A 37 -0.88 9.31 3.75
C LEU A 37 -0.03 8.05 3.88
N LEU A 38 0.80 7.94 4.92
CA LEU A 38 1.60 6.74 5.19
C LEU A 38 0.76 5.55 5.66
N HIS A 39 -0.41 5.79 6.24
CA HIS A 39 -1.37 4.76 6.63
C HIS A 39 -2.39 4.40 5.54
N ASP A 40 -2.51 5.22 4.49
CA ASP A 40 -3.32 4.87 3.32
C ASP A 40 -2.56 3.89 2.42
N LYS A 41 -2.97 2.63 2.46
CA LYS A 41 -2.38 1.54 1.67
C LYS A 41 -2.39 1.76 0.16
N PHE A 42 -3.23 2.64 -0.37
CA PHE A 42 -3.30 2.93 -1.80
C PHE A 42 -2.33 4.04 -2.21
N LEU A 43 -1.98 4.94 -1.29
CA LEU A 43 -1.10 6.08 -1.54
C LEU A 43 0.33 5.85 -1.05
N ASN A 44 0.50 5.06 0.01
CA ASN A 44 1.78 4.80 0.62
C ASN A 44 2.74 4.08 -0.35
N LYS A 45 3.88 4.72 -0.64
CA LYS A 45 5.00 4.14 -1.41
C LYS A 45 6.15 3.65 -0.52
N GLY A 46 6.07 3.88 0.79
CA GLY A 46 7.16 3.62 1.72
C GLY A 46 8.46 4.30 1.27
N THR A 47 9.56 3.56 1.26
CA THR A 47 10.87 4.09 0.83
C THR A 47 10.92 4.52 -0.65
N ALA A 48 9.90 4.22 -1.47
CA ALA A 48 9.86 4.62 -2.88
C ALA A 48 9.35 6.04 -3.14
N PHE A 49 8.99 6.81 -2.10
CA PHE A 49 8.85 8.26 -2.27
C PHE A 49 10.19 8.89 -2.63
N THR A 50 10.21 9.69 -3.70
CA THR A 50 11.35 10.50 -4.10
C THR A 50 11.61 11.63 -3.10
N ALA A 51 12.80 12.24 -3.14
CA ALA A 51 13.11 13.37 -2.26
C ALA A 51 12.14 14.55 -2.45
N VAL A 52 11.74 14.82 -3.69
CA VAL A 52 10.78 15.88 -4.03
C VAL A 52 9.40 15.57 -3.46
N GLU A 53 8.87 14.36 -3.71
CA GLU A 53 7.56 13.95 -3.16
C GLU A 53 7.55 14.01 -1.62
N ARG A 54 8.65 13.65 -0.95
CA ARG A 54 8.72 13.69 0.52
C ARG A 54 8.60 15.10 1.09
N GLU A 55 9.18 16.08 0.40
CA GLU A 55 9.09 17.49 0.77
C GLU A 55 7.67 18.01 0.49
N GLU A 56 7.16 17.78 -0.71
CA GLU A 56 5.82 18.24 -1.13
C GLU A 56 4.68 17.65 -0.29
N LEU A 57 4.81 16.38 0.11
CA LEU A 57 3.81 15.67 0.91
C LEU A 57 4.05 15.78 2.43
N GLY A 58 5.11 16.48 2.85
CA GLY A 58 5.44 16.66 4.27
C GLY A 58 5.81 15.37 5.02
N VAL A 59 6.24 14.32 4.31
CA VAL A 59 6.62 13.01 4.91
C VAL A 59 8.14 12.86 5.11
N ARG A 60 8.92 13.90 4.82
CA ARG A 60 10.36 13.93 5.10
C ARG A 60 10.62 13.70 6.61
N GLY A 61 11.56 12.82 6.92
CA GLY A 61 11.91 12.45 8.29
C GLY A 61 11.05 11.34 8.91
N LEU A 62 9.94 10.95 8.28
CA LEU A 62 9.05 9.88 8.77
C LEU A 62 9.45 8.47 8.29
N MET A 63 10.52 8.35 7.51
CA MET A 63 11.01 7.09 6.97
C MET A 63 12.51 7.20 6.64
N PRO A 64 13.22 6.07 6.42
CA PRO A 64 14.65 6.10 6.10
C PRO A 64 14.98 7.02 4.91
N PRO A 65 16.15 7.70 4.91
CA PRO A 65 16.46 8.75 3.95
C PRO A 65 16.71 8.24 2.53
N ARG A 66 17.11 6.97 2.38
CA ARG A 66 17.37 6.37 1.08
C ARG A 66 16.06 6.11 0.35
N ALA A 67 15.89 6.73 -0.82
CA ALA A 67 14.84 6.36 -1.75
C ALA A 67 15.19 5.02 -2.43
N GLU A 68 14.19 4.16 -2.58
CA GLU A 68 14.32 2.88 -3.26
C GLU A 68 13.40 2.81 -4.48
N THR A 69 13.79 2.04 -5.49
CA THR A 69 12.88 1.72 -6.59
C THR A 69 11.85 0.70 -6.12
N LEU A 70 10.70 0.64 -6.80
CA LEU A 70 9.67 -0.36 -6.52
C LEU A 70 10.22 -1.79 -6.69
N GLU A 71 11.07 -1.99 -7.70
CA GLU A 71 11.79 -3.24 -7.99
C GLU A 71 12.60 -3.70 -6.77
N ARG A 72 13.41 -2.79 -6.22
CA ARG A 72 14.30 -3.10 -5.09
C ARG A 72 13.53 -3.36 -3.81
N GLN A 73 12.39 -2.67 -3.63
CA GLN A 73 11.46 -3.02 -2.55
C GLN A 73 10.92 -4.44 -2.75
N ALA A 74 10.42 -4.76 -3.94
CA ALA A 74 9.83 -6.06 -4.24
C ALA A 74 10.84 -7.21 -4.05
N GLU A 75 12.09 -7.04 -4.47
CA GLU A 75 13.19 -7.99 -4.23
C GLU A 75 13.39 -8.27 -2.74
N ARG A 76 13.38 -7.24 -1.90
CA ARG A 76 13.50 -7.42 -0.45
C ARG A 76 12.30 -8.14 0.14
N GLU A 77 11.09 -7.77 -0.26
CA GLU A 77 9.87 -8.39 0.29
C GLU A 77 9.80 -9.88 -0.08
N ILE A 78 10.13 -10.28 -1.32
CA ILE A 78 10.11 -11.70 -1.70
C ILE A 78 11.18 -12.52 -0.95
N LEU A 79 12.36 -11.95 -0.70
CA LEU A 79 13.38 -12.61 0.12
C LEU A 79 12.88 -12.84 1.55
N HIS A 80 12.16 -11.86 2.11
CA HIS A 80 11.53 -12.02 3.42
C HIS A 80 10.48 -13.12 3.41
N VAL A 81 9.55 -13.09 2.44
CA VAL A 81 8.50 -14.12 2.29
C VAL A 81 9.12 -15.52 2.18
N ARG A 82 10.21 -15.68 1.42
CA ARG A 82 10.89 -16.97 1.29
C ARG A 82 11.55 -17.46 2.59
N GLY A 83 11.97 -16.52 3.45
CA GLY A 83 12.55 -16.81 4.77
C GLY A 83 11.55 -17.17 5.85
N GLU A 84 10.25 -16.93 5.64
CA GLU A 84 9.21 -17.27 6.61
C GLU A 84 9.07 -18.81 6.78
N PRO A 85 8.89 -19.30 8.02
CA PRO A 85 9.06 -20.73 8.34
C PRO A 85 7.88 -21.60 7.92
N SER A 86 6.71 -21.04 7.60
CA SER A 86 5.55 -21.81 7.14
C SER A 86 4.65 -21.02 6.19
N ALA A 87 3.78 -21.72 5.46
CA ALA A 87 2.81 -21.11 4.56
C ALA A 87 1.90 -20.08 5.28
N LEU A 88 1.50 -20.37 6.52
CA LEU A 88 0.70 -19.45 7.32
C LEU A 88 1.47 -18.18 7.69
N HIS A 89 2.76 -18.28 8.05
CA HIS A 89 3.59 -17.09 8.31
C HIS A 89 3.78 -16.25 7.04
N LYS A 90 4.01 -16.92 5.89
CA LYS A 90 4.05 -16.27 4.57
C LYS A 90 2.75 -15.52 4.26
N TYR A 91 1.60 -16.15 4.52
CA TYR A 91 0.30 -15.53 4.36
C TYR A 91 0.14 -14.29 5.24
N THR A 92 0.43 -14.40 6.54
CA THR A 92 0.36 -13.29 7.49
C THR A 92 1.25 -12.13 7.05
N TYR A 93 2.48 -12.41 6.62
CA TYR A 93 3.39 -11.39 6.10
C TYR A 93 2.81 -10.68 4.86
N LEU A 94 2.33 -11.47 3.88
CA LEU A 94 1.74 -10.96 2.64
C LEU A 94 0.48 -10.13 2.92
N MET A 95 -0.35 -10.52 3.89
CA MET A 95 -1.51 -9.74 4.31
C MET A 95 -1.12 -8.44 5.02
N GLY A 96 -0.03 -8.45 5.79
CA GLY A 96 0.57 -7.24 6.34
C GLY A 96 1.04 -6.29 5.23
N LEU A 97 1.70 -6.81 4.20
CA LEU A 97 2.10 -6.05 3.02
C LEU A 97 0.88 -5.49 2.27
N TYR A 98 -0.14 -6.31 2.06
CA TYR A 98 -1.43 -5.93 1.46
C TYR A 98 -2.14 -4.80 2.22
N GLY A 99 -2.01 -4.79 3.55
CA GLY A 99 -2.58 -3.79 4.44
C GLY A 99 -1.82 -2.46 4.47
N ARG A 100 -0.52 -2.45 4.13
CA ARG A 100 0.34 -1.24 4.25
C ARG A 100 0.70 -0.59 2.91
N ASN A 101 0.82 -1.36 1.82
CA ASN A 101 1.18 -0.85 0.49
C ASN A 101 0.64 -1.79 -0.60
N ARG A 102 -0.45 -1.37 -1.25
CA ARG A 102 -1.17 -2.19 -2.23
C ARG A 102 -0.39 -2.38 -3.53
N THR A 103 0.29 -1.34 -3.99
CA THR A 103 1.10 -1.37 -5.21
C THR A 103 2.25 -2.37 -5.06
N LEU A 104 2.97 -2.31 -3.94
CA LEU A 104 4.07 -3.23 -3.66
C LEU A 104 3.60 -4.67 -3.49
N PHE A 105 2.46 -4.89 -2.80
CA PHE A 105 1.87 -6.22 -2.70
C PHE A 105 1.62 -6.85 -4.08
N PHE A 106 0.91 -6.13 -4.97
CA PHE A 106 0.60 -6.67 -6.28
C PHE A 106 1.83 -6.80 -7.16
N ARG A 107 2.84 -5.95 -7.00
CA ARG A 107 4.12 -6.12 -7.68
C ARG A 107 4.80 -7.43 -7.29
N VAL A 108 4.94 -7.70 -5.99
CA VAL A 108 5.54 -8.95 -5.47
C VAL A 108 4.77 -10.18 -5.94
N LEU A 109 3.43 -10.12 -5.87
CA LEU A 109 2.55 -11.20 -6.31
C LEU A 109 2.66 -11.46 -7.82
N HIS A 110 2.67 -10.40 -8.64
CA HIS A 110 2.79 -10.52 -10.08
C HIS A 110 4.11 -11.17 -10.49
N ASP A 111 5.22 -10.72 -9.90
CA ASP A 111 6.56 -11.20 -10.27
C ASP A 111 6.83 -12.64 -9.79
N ASN A 112 6.07 -13.16 -8.83
CA ASN A 112 6.26 -14.48 -8.22
C ASN A 112 4.95 -15.30 -8.18
N LEU A 113 4.08 -15.13 -9.18
CA LEU A 113 2.70 -15.59 -9.14
C LEU A 113 2.56 -17.09 -8.88
N VAL A 114 3.34 -17.91 -9.59
CA VAL A 114 3.30 -19.38 -9.46
C VAL A 114 3.67 -19.83 -8.03
N GLU A 115 4.63 -19.16 -7.40
CA GLU A 115 5.07 -19.47 -6.03
C GLU A 115 4.06 -19.02 -4.98
N LEU A 116 3.43 -17.85 -5.17
CA LEU A 116 2.65 -17.19 -4.14
C LEU A 116 1.15 -17.47 -4.21
N LEU A 117 0.60 -17.88 -5.36
CA LEU A 117 -0.82 -18.27 -5.48
C LEU A 117 -1.29 -19.28 -4.42
N PRO A 118 -0.59 -20.41 -4.16
CA PRO A 118 -1.03 -21.37 -3.14
C PRO A 118 -0.94 -20.82 -1.70
N ILE A 119 -0.23 -19.71 -1.49
CA ILE A 119 -0.14 -19.02 -0.20
C ILE A 119 -1.31 -18.05 -0.01
N VAL A 120 -1.70 -17.28 -1.03
CA VAL A 120 -2.73 -16.23 -0.89
C VAL A 120 -4.15 -16.72 -1.19
N TYR A 121 -4.30 -17.90 -1.77
CA TYR A 121 -5.59 -18.53 -2.05
C TYR A 121 -5.64 -19.92 -1.41
N THR A 122 -5.99 -20.96 -2.14
CA THR A 122 -6.10 -22.32 -1.61
C THR A 122 -4.75 -23.06 -1.61
N PRO A 123 -4.44 -23.88 -0.59
CA PRO A 123 -5.22 -24.21 0.61
C PRO A 123 -4.97 -23.28 1.82
N THR A 124 -3.94 -22.44 1.78
CA THR A 124 -3.44 -21.69 2.95
C THR A 124 -4.45 -20.70 3.52
N VAL A 125 -5.26 -20.04 2.68
CA VAL A 125 -6.32 -19.13 3.15
C VAL A 125 -7.36 -19.86 4.01
N GLY A 126 -7.65 -21.12 3.70
CA GLY A 126 -8.59 -21.94 4.44
C GLY A 126 -8.06 -22.27 5.84
N GLU A 127 -6.77 -22.56 5.95
CA GLU A 127 -6.11 -22.75 7.25
C GLU A 127 -6.06 -21.44 8.04
N ALA A 128 -5.77 -20.32 7.38
CA ALA A 128 -5.71 -19.01 8.02
C ALA A 128 -7.06 -18.54 8.56
N CYS A 129 -8.18 -18.90 7.93
CA CYS A 129 -9.51 -18.58 8.42
C CYS A 129 -9.98 -19.45 9.60
N GLN A 130 -9.35 -20.61 9.83
CA GLN A 130 -9.70 -21.51 10.94
C GLN A 130 -9.00 -21.18 12.24
N LYS A 131 -7.87 -20.47 12.16
CA LYS A 131 -7.05 -20.04 13.30
C LYS A 131 -7.42 -18.61 13.69
#